data_AF-A0A0F9YWL4-F1
#
_entry.id   AF-A0A0F9YWL4-F1
#
_cell.length_a   1.000
_cell.length_b   1.000
_cell.length_c   1.000
_cell.angle_alpha   90.00
_cell.angle_beta   90.00
_cell.angle_gamma   90.00
#
_symmetry.space_group_name_H-M   'P 1'
#
loop_
_entity.id
_entity.type
_entity.pdbx_description
1 polymer ?
#
loop_
_entity_poly.entity_id
_entity_poly.type
_entity_poly.pdbx_seq_one_letter_code
_entity_poly.pdbx_strand_id
1 'polypeptide(L)' 'MSVSIKLSRFGAKNNAFYRIVAVPTRSKRDGKSLEIIGSYDPHQKKTVIDKKKFDKWVANGAIVTGGVKKILK' A
#
# COMPACT_ATOMS: atom_id res chain seq x y z
N MET A 1 -6.20 -17.58 4.64
CA MET A 1 -5.58 -16.35 5.19
C MET A 1 -5.62 -15.29 4.10
N SER A 2 -6.32 -14.16 4.28
CA SER A 2 -6.49 -13.15 3.23
C SER A 2 -5.41 -12.06 3.35
N VAL A 3 -4.77 -11.72 2.23
CA VAL A 3 -3.80 -10.62 2.11
C VAL A 3 -4.47 -9.46 1.39
N SER A 4 -4.26 -8.26 1.90
CA SER A 4 -4.74 -7.02 1.30
C SER A 4 -3.55 -6.10 0.99
N ILE A 5 -3.62 -5.44 -0.16
CA ILE A 5 -2.74 -4.31 -0.50
C ILE A 5 -3.43 -3.03 -0.05
N LYS A 6 -2.87 -2.39 0.98
CA LYS A 6 -3.45 -1.20 1.61
C LYS A 6 -2.43 -0.09 1.82
N LEU A 7 -2.92 1.12 2.05
CA LEU A 7 -2.11 2.27 2.41
C LEU A 7 -1.85 2.25 3.93
N SER A 8 -0.58 2.27 4.31
CA SER A 8 -0.15 2.57 5.68
C SER A 8 0.30 4.02 5.76
N ARG A 9 -0.16 4.74 6.79
CA ARG A 9 0.13 6.15 6.96
C ARG A 9 1.43 6.31 7.75
N PHE A 10 2.33 7.10 7.19
CA PHE A 10 3.58 7.56 7.76
C PHE A 10 3.64 9.09 7.71
N GLY A 11 4.69 9.66 8.30
CA GLY A 11 4.92 11.11 8.31
C GLY A 11 4.35 11.81 9.55
N ALA A 12 4.41 13.12 9.53
CA ALA A 12 4.06 13.98 10.65
C ALA A 12 2.60 14.46 10.58
N LYS A 13 2.16 15.17 11.62
CA LYS A 13 0.93 15.97 11.56
C LYS A 13 1.08 16.98 10.41
N ASN A 14 0.04 17.10 9.58
CA ASN A 14 0.00 17.92 8.35
C ASN A 14 0.98 17.52 7.22
N ASN A 15 1.89 16.59 7.45
CA ASN A 15 2.76 16.03 6.42
C ASN A 15 2.55 14.52 6.29
N ALA A 16 1.42 14.13 5.70
CA ALA A 16 1.06 12.72 5.52
C ALA A 16 1.84 12.10 4.35
N PHE A 17 2.49 10.98 4.62
CA PHE A 17 3.12 10.11 3.63
C PHE A 17 2.45 8.74 3.68
N TYR A 18 2.33 8.05 2.56
CA TYR A 18 1.72 6.72 2.55
C TYR A 18 2.67 5.69 1.96
N ARG A 19 2.71 4.51 2.56
CA ARG A 19 3.36 3.32 1.98
C ARG A 19 2.30 2.38 1.47
N ILE A 20 2.52 1.83 0.28
CA ILE A 20 1.69 0.77 -0.30
C ILE A 20 2.29 -0.55 0.17
N VAL A 21 1.55 -1.25 1.02
CA VAL A 21 2.04 -2.45 1.72
C VAL A 21 1.12 -3.64 1.51
N ALA A 22 1.74 -4.82 1.35
CA ALA A 22 1.05 -6.10 1.43
C ALA A 22 1.02 -6.56 2.90
N VAL A 23 -0.19 -6.82 3.40
CA VAL A 23 -0.40 -7.23 4.78
C VAL A 23 -1.56 -8.23 4.89
N PRO A 24 -1.62 -9.04 5.96
CA PRO A 24 -2.84 -9.76 6.30
C PRO A 24 -4.00 -8.78 6.52
N THR A 25 -5.21 -9.12 6.06
CA THR A 25 -6.39 -8.23 6.08
C THR A 25 -6.75 -7.75 7.50
N ARG A 26 -6.56 -8.60 8.52
CA ARG A 26 -6.86 -8.28 9.93
C ARG A 26 -5.75 -7.50 10.66
N SER A 27 -4.65 -7.17 9.97
CA SER A 27 -3.55 -6.45 10.61
C SER A 27 -3.90 -4.99 10.90
N LYS A 28 -3.28 -4.41 11.93
CA LYS A 28 -3.33 -2.97 12.21
C LYS A 28 -2.91 -2.18 10.95
N ARG A 29 -3.40 -0.94 10.81
CA ARG A 29 -3.09 -0.10 9.63
C ARG A 29 -1.59 0.12 9.46
N ASP A 30 -0.91 0.46 10.55
CA ASP A 30 0.51 0.83 10.59
C ASP A 30 1.36 -0.25 11.30
N GLY A 31 0.90 -1.50 11.23
CA GLY A 31 1.58 -2.65 11.84
C GLY A 31 2.66 -3.26 10.96
N LYS A 32 3.13 -4.45 11.35
CA LYS A 32 4.12 -5.23 10.59
C LYS A 32 3.57 -5.56 9.19
N SER A 33 4.34 -5.20 8.16
CA SER A 33 4.07 -5.55 6.77
C SER A 33 4.81 -6.82 6.36
N LEU A 34 4.23 -7.56 5.41
CA LEU A 34 4.92 -8.68 4.77
C LEU A 34 5.95 -8.14 3.77
N GLU A 35 5.50 -7.19 2.94
CA GLU A 35 6.34 -6.55 1.94
C GLU A 35 5.85 -5.12 1.65
N ILE A 36 6.82 -4.23 1.42
CA ILE A 36 6.56 -2.86 0.95
C ILE A 36 6.66 -2.89 -0.58
N ILE A 37 5.53 -2.61 -1.23
CA ILE A 37 5.41 -2.62 -2.70
C ILE A 37 5.77 -1.25 -3.27
N GLY A 38 5.52 -0.18 -2.50
CA GLY A 38 5.77 1.17 -2.95
C GLY A 38 5.44 2.24 -1.93
N SER A 39 5.42 3.48 -2.40
CA SER A 39 5.09 4.67 -1.65
C SER A 39 4.23 5.63 -2.46
N TYR A 40 3.50 6.46 -1.73
CA TYR A 40 2.66 7.51 -2.26
C TYR A 40 2.84 8.77 -1.41
N ASP A 41 3.23 9.85 -2.07
CA ASP A 41 3.30 11.19 -1.49
C ASP A 41 2.12 12.03 -2.03
N PRO A 42 1.11 12.37 -1.19
CA PRO A 42 0.00 13.22 -1.57
C PRO A 42 0.40 14.67 -1.88
N HIS A 43 1.47 15.18 -1.26
CA HIS A 43 1.88 16.58 -1.43
C HIS A 43 2.54 16.79 -2.79
N GLN A 44 3.42 15.85 -3.17
CA GLN A 44 4.05 15.86 -4.49
C GLN A 44 3.21 15.16 -5.56
N LYS A 45 2.09 14.51 -5.18
CA LYS A 45 1.28 13.61 -6.02
C LYS A 45 2.13 12.55 -6.73
N LYS A 46 3.23 12.14 -6.09
CA LYS A 46 4.16 11.16 -6.65
C LYS A 46 3.86 9.78 -6.10
N THR A 47 3.73 8.84 -7.01
CA THR A 47 3.51 7.43 -6.70
C THR A 47 4.70 6.64 -7.21
N VAL A 48 5.38 5.92 -6.32
CA VAL A 48 6.47 5.01 -6.68
C VAL A 48 6.01 3.60 -6.35
N ILE A 49 5.80 2.78 -7.38
CA ILE A 49 5.34 1.39 -7.22
C ILE A 49 6.28 0.47 -7.98
N ASP A 50 6.72 -0.59 -7.30
CA ASP A 50 7.37 -1.72 -7.95
C ASP A 50 6.32 -2.63 -8.58
N LYS A 51 6.17 -2.53 -9.90
CA LYS A 51 5.20 -3.31 -10.68
C LYS A 51 5.40 -4.81 -10.51
N LYS A 52 6.66 -5.29 -10.47
CA LYS A 52 6.95 -6.74 -10.34
C LYS A 52 6.40 -7.30 -9.04
N LYS A 53 6.57 -6.57 -7.95
CA LYS A 53 6.05 -6.96 -6.63
C LYS A 53 4.53 -6.87 -6.59
N PHE A 54 3.97 -5.80 -7.15
CA PHE A 54 2.53 -5.61 -7.21
C PHE A 54 1.84 -6.76 -7.95
N ASP A 55 2.31 -7.08 -9.16
CA ASP A 55 1.74 -8.13 -10.00
C ASP A 55 1.86 -9.50 -9.34
N LYS A 56 2.98 -9.79 -8.68
CA LYS A 56 3.15 -11.01 -7.88
C LYS A 56 2.09 -11.16 -6.80
N TRP A 57 1.82 -10.10 -6.04
CA TRP A 57 0.82 -10.15 -4.98
C TRP A 57 -0.62 -10.23 -5.52
N VAL A 58 -0.91 -9.54 -6.62
CA VAL A 58 -2.20 -9.63 -7.29
C VAL A 58 -2.44 -11.03 -7.84
N ALA A 59 -1.43 -11.64 -8.49
CA ALA A 59 -1.49 -13.02 -8.97
C ALA A 59 -1.70 -14.04 -7.85
N ASN A 60 -1.12 -13.77 -6.66
CA ASN A 60 -1.33 -14.59 -5.46
C ASN A 60 -2.71 -14.36 -4.78
N GLY A 61 -3.59 -13.53 -5.36
CA GLY A 61 -4.94 -13.30 -4.85
C GLY A 61 -5.03 -12.20 -3.78
N ALA A 62 -4.07 -11.27 -3.71
CA ALA A 62 -4.16 -10.14 -2.79
C ALA A 62 -5.28 -9.17 -3.20
N ILE A 63 -6.08 -8.75 -2.22
CA ILE A 63 -7.19 -7.82 -2.43
C ILE A 63 -6.67 -6.38 -2.42
N VAL A 64 -6.87 -5.64 -3.51
CA VAL A 64 -6.49 -4.22 -3.61
C VAL A 64 -7.58 -3.33 -3.01
N THR A 65 -7.23 -2.50 -2.03
CA THR A 65 -8.17 -1.56 -1.39
C THR A 65 -8.51 -0.37 -2.29
N GLY A 66 -9.70 0.21 -2.13
CA GLY A 66 -10.18 1.33 -2.95
C GLY A 66 -9.26 2.55 -2.97
N GLY A 67 -8.57 2.84 -1.85
CA GLY A 67 -7.59 3.93 -1.79
C GLY A 67 -6.39 3.70 -2.71
N VAL A 68 -5.86 2.48 -2.76
CA VAL A 68 -4.77 2.10 -3.66
C VAL A 68 -5.25 2.11 -5.12
N LYS A 69 -6.47 1.64 -5.39
CA LYS A 69 -7.07 1.69 -6.74
C LYS A 69 -7.19 3.13 -7.28
N LYS A 70 -7.51 4.10 -6.42
CA LYS A 70 -7.59 5.52 -6.83
C LYS A 70 -6.22 6.12 -7.18
N ILE A 71 -5.14 5.65 -6.55
CA ILE A 71 -3.76 6.12 -6.78
C ILE A 71 -3.16 5.47 -8.04
N LEU A 72 -3.61 4.27 -8.38
CA LEU A 72 -3.17 3.50 -9.56
C LEU A 72 -3.89 3.87 -10.86
N LYS A 73 -4.91 4.74 -10.80
CA LYS A 73 -5.65 5.22 -11.98
C LYS A 73 -4.92 6.40 -12.60
#